data_AF-A0A2J8B147-F1
#
_entry.id   AF-A0A2J8B147-F1
#
_cell.length_a   1.000
_cell.length_b   1.000
_cell.length_c   1.000
_cell.angle_alpha   90.00
_cell.angle_beta   90.00
_cell.angle_gamma   90.00
#
_symmetry.space_group_name_H-M   'P 1'
#
loop_
_entity.id
_entity.type
_entity.pdbx_description
1 polymer ?
#
loop_
_entity_poly.entity_id
_entity_poly.type
_entity_poly.pdbx_seq_one_letter_code
_entity_poly.pdbx_strand_id
1 'polypeptide(L)'
;MEWYKNKDELSKAIDFIMDFSCCYGWNAIASNKTSCCNYKKEDAAIPEGLRFAIRDYLRSLPSERRKEINRQISLLLGERFFTRESAVVKIFSRILSEGNPLDSDMRMFEYALHLQIKQRMQLLEKLA
;
A
#
# COMPACT_ATOMS: atom_id res chain seq x y z
N MET A 1 18.20 6.77 12.72
CA MET A 1 16.84 7.19 13.13
C MET A 1 15.87 6.54 12.17
N GLU A 2 14.75 5.99 12.62
CA GLU A 2 13.75 5.42 11.70
C GLU A 2 13.10 6.56 10.90
N TRP A 3 13.24 6.53 9.57
CA TRP A 3 12.82 7.62 8.66
C TRP A 3 11.34 8.00 8.82
N TYR A 4 10.47 7.01 9.05
CA TYR A 4 9.03 7.21 9.25
C TYR A 4 8.65 7.92 10.56
N LYS A 5 9.61 8.19 11.46
CA LYS A 5 9.39 9.07 12.62
C LYS A 5 9.42 10.55 12.24
N ASN A 6 10.01 10.90 11.09
CA ASN A 6 9.92 12.23 10.52
C ASN A 6 8.60 12.37 9.75
N LYS A 7 7.73 13.28 10.21
CA LYS A 7 6.40 13.48 9.63
C LYS A 7 6.46 13.92 8.16
N ASP A 8 7.45 14.73 7.79
CA ASP A 8 7.58 15.23 6.43
C ASP A 8 8.03 14.13 5.47
N GLU A 9 8.96 13.28 5.89
CA GLU A 9 9.39 12.11 5.11
C GLU A 9 8.25 11.10 4.95
N LEU A 10 7.52 10.81 6.04
CA LEU A 10 6.36 9.93 5.99
C LEU A 10 5.25 10.48 5.09
N SER A 11 5.00 11.79 5.13
CA SER A 11 4.02 12.45 4.26
C SER A 11 4.41 12.27 2.79
N LYS A 12 5.66 12.61 2.43
CA LYS A 12 6.14 12.48 1.05
C LYS A 12 6.10 11.04 0.56
N ALA A 13 6.44 10.08 1.41
CA ALA A 13 6.38 8.66 1.06
C ALA A 13 4.93 8.19 0.82
N ILE A 14 3.97 8.62 1.65
CA ILE A 14 2.55 8.29 1.45
C ILE A 14 1.99 8.97 0.20
N ASP A 15 2.30 10.25 -0.03
CA ASP A 15 1.86 10.96 -1.22
C ASP A 15 2.42 10.31 -2.49
N PHE A 16 3.69 9.90 -2.48
CA PHE A 16 4.29 9.10 -3.55
C PHE A 16 3.53 7.79 -3.79
N ILE A 17 3.17 7.05 -2.73
CA ILE A 17 2.37 5.82 -2.87
C ILE A 17 1.02 6.11 -3.53
N MET A 18 0.37 7.22 -3.16
CA MET A 18 -0.92 7.61 -3.72
C MET A 18 -0.82 8.00 -5.20
N ASP A 19 0.18 8.80 -5.56
CA ASP A 19 0.42 9.25 -6.93
C ASP A 19 0.72 8.10 -7.89
N PHE A 20 1.39 7.06 -7.40
CA PHE A 20 1.71 5.84 -8.16
C PHE A 20 0.80 4.66 -7.79
N SER A 21 -0.36 4.91 -7.19
CA SER A 21 -1.21 3.86 -6.61
C SER A 21 -1.67 2.80 -7.64
N CYS A 22 -1.82 3.17 -8.91
CA CYS A 22 -2.11 2.25 -10.01
C CYS A 22 -0.98 1.25 -10.30
N CYS A 23 0.27 1.62 -10.02
CA CYS A 23 1.47 0.82 -10.27
C CYS A 23 1.73 -0.26 -9.20
N TYR A 24 1.32 0.01 -7.96
CA TYR A 24 1.57 -0.91 -6.84
C TYR A 24 0.59 -2.09 -6.76
N GLY A 25 -0.44 -2.15 -7.60
CA GLY A 25 -1.36 -3.30 -7.69
C GLY A 25 -1.89 -3.78 -6.34
N TRP A 26 -2.51 -2.87 -5.60
CA TRP A 26 -2.84 -3.00 -4.17
C TRP A 26 -3.74 -4.21 -3.86
N ASN A 27 -4.40 -4.76 -4.89
CA ASN A 27 -5.34 -5.87 -4.81
C ASN A 27 -4.65 -7.17 -4.43
N ALA A 28 -3.35 -7.31 -4.74
CA ALA A 28 -2.55 -8.39 -4.20
C ALA A 28 -2.35 -8.22 -2.70
N ILE A 29 -2.03 -7.01 -2.21
CA ILE A 29 -1.59 -6.78 -0.82
C ILE A 29 -2.74 -6.76 0.20
N ALA A 30 -3.93 -6.28 -0.19
CA ALA A 30 -4.98 -5.97 0.77
C ALA A 30 -6.07 -7.05 0.94
N SER A 31 -6.16 -8.00 0.03
CA SER A 31 -7.29 -8.92 -0.01
C SER A 31 -7.00 -10.20 0.77
N ASN A 32 -7.50 -10.27 2.00
CA ASN A 32 -7.69 -11.54 2.72
C ASN A 32 -8.60 -12.51 1.94
N LYS A 33 -9.32 -12.01 0.93
CA LYS A 33 -10.25 -12.76 0.07
C LYS A 33 -9.50 -13.50 -1.06
N THR A 34 -8.20 -13.22 -1.25
CA THR A 34 -7.38 -13.87 -2.28
C THR A 34 -6.39 -14.81 -1.60
N SER A 35 -6.69 -16.12 -1.57
CA SER A 35 -5.91 -17.11 -0.84
C SER A 35 -4.44 -17.20 -1.26
N CYS A 36 -4.11 -16.89 -2.52
CA CYS A 36 -2.73 -16.84 -3.01
C CYS A 36 -1.95 -15.60 -2.55
N CYS A 37 -2.61 -14.66 -1.86
CA CYS A 37 -2.05 -13.41 -1.35
C CYS A 37 -2.14 -13.32 0.19
N ASN A 38 -2.13 -14.45 0.89
CA ASN A 38 -2.18 -14.49 2.34
C ASN A 38 -0.80 -14.20 2.95
N TYR A 39 -0.47 -12.92 3.11
CA TYR A 39 0.83 -12.43 3.62
C TYR A 39 0.95 -12.41 5.15
N LYS A 40 0.34 -13.36 5.86
CA LYS A 40 0.35 -13.38 7.34
C LYS A 40 1.75 -13.38 7.94
N LYS A 41 2.71 -14.06 7.31
CA LYS A 41 4.10 -14.15 7.82
C LYS A 41 4.82 -12.82 7.67
N GLU A 42 4.61 -12.16 6.55
CA GLU A 42 5.26 -10.91 6.22
C GLU A 42 4.58 -9.73 6.93
N ASP A 43 3.26 -9.82 7.15
CA ASP A 43 2.53 -8.91 8.03
C ASP A 43 3.09 -8.95 9.48
N ALA A 44 3.59 -10.10 9.94
CA ALA A 44 4.20 -10.22 11.27
C ALA A 44 5.57 -9.52 11.37
N ALA A 45 6.24 -9.28 10.23
CA ALA A 45 7.53 -8.60 10.17
C ALA A 45 7.43 -7.07 10.07
N ILE A 46 6.22 -6.52 9.86
CA ILE A 46 6.00 -5.08 9.79
C ILE A 46 6.31 -4.42 11.16
N PRO A 47 7.20 -3.43 11.22
CA PRO A 47 7.52 -2.72 12.45
C PRO A 47 6.29 -2.10 13.11
N GLU A 48 6.12 -2.30 14.42
CA GLU A 48 4.96 -1.77 15.15
C GLU A 48 4.94 -0.24 15.13
N GLY A 49 6.12 0.39 15.27
CA GLY A 49 6.28 1.85 15.20
C GLY A 49 5.84 2.45 13.87
N LEU A 50 6.01 1.73 12.75
CA LEU A 50 5.56 2.18 11.43
C LEU A 50 4.02 2.22 11.36
N ARG A 51 3.34 1.20 11.89
CA ARG A 51 1.86 1.15 11.93
C ARG A 51 1.29 2.31 12.73
N PHE A 52 1.88 2.62 13.88
CA PHE A 52 1.46 3.75 14.70
C PHE A 52 1.72 5.09 14.00
N ALA A 53 2.92 5.28 13.43
CA ALA A 53 3.26 6.51 12.71
C ALA A 53 2.29 6.78 11.54
N ILE A 54 1.97 5.77 10.73
CA ILE A 54 0.99 5.90 9.62
C ILE A 54 -0.40 6.24 10.16
N ARG A 55 -0.84 5.56 11.23
CA ARG A 55 -2.16 5.83 11.83
C ARG A 55 -2.27 7.26 12.35
N ASP A 56 -1.25 7.72 13.06
CA ASP A 56 -1.21 9.07 13.62
C ASP A 56 -1.13 10.13 12.51
N TYR A 57 -0.35 9.86 11.47
CA TYR A 57 -0.32 10.69 10.27
C TYR A 57 -1.70 10.81 9.64
N LEU A 58 -2.36 9.68 9.34
CA LEU A 58 -3.69 9.67 8.72
C LEU A 58 -4.71 10.45 9.57
N ARG A 59 -4.69 10.27 10.89
CA ARG A 59 -5.60 11.00 11.81
C ARG A 59 -5.29 12.49 11.90
N SER A 60 -4.04 12.90 11.66
CA SER A 60 -3.65 14.31 11.60
C SER A 60 -4.08 15.01 10.32
N LEU A 61 -4.44 14.28 9.26
CA LEU A 61 -4.85 14.87 7.99
C LEU A 61 -6.23 15.55 8.07
N PRO A 62 -6.46 16.61 7.27
CA PRO A 62 -7.78 17.17 7.06
C PRO A 62 -8.79 16.12 6.56
N SER A 63 -10.06 16.29 6.92
CA SER A 63 -11.14 15.35 6.57
C SER A 63 -11.19 15.04 5.08
N GLU A 64 -11.05 16.06 4.23
CA GLU A 64 -11.09 15.90 2.77
C GLU A 64 -9.92 15.07 2.23
N ARG A 65 -8.70 15.26 2.76
CA ARG A 65 -7.55 14.44 2.36
C ARG A 65 -7.71 12.98 2.80
N ARG A 66 -8.25 12.75 4.00
CA ARG A 66 -8.58 11.38 4.46
C ARG A 66 -9.62 10.70 3.58
N LYS A 67 -10.68 11.43 3.20
CA LYS A 67 -11.72 10.92 2.29
C LYS A 67 -11.14 10.57 0.93
N GLU A 68 -10.27 11.41 0.38
CA GLU A 68 -9.65 11.16 -0.92
C GLU A 68 -8.74 9.93 -0.89
N ILE A 69 -7.90 9.79 0.14
CA ILE A 69 -7.13 8.57 0.35
C ILE A 69 -8.08 7.37 0.43
N ASN A 70 -9.11 7.42 1.27
CA ASN A 70 -10.06 6.30 1.40
C ASN A 70 -10.74 5.95 0.07
N ARG A 71 -11.14 6.96 -0.71
CA ARG A 71 -11.80 6.80 -2.01
C ARG A 71 -10.87 6.08 -2.99
N GLN A 72 -9.63 6.57 -3.15
CA GLN A 72 -8.66 5.94 -4.05
C GLN A 72 -8.36 4.50 -3.63
N ILE A 73 -8.16 4.25 -2.33
CA ILE A 73 -7.93 2.89 -1.82
C ILE A 73 -9.14 2.00 -2.09
N SER A 74 -10.34 2.47 -1.80
CA SER A 74 -11.56 1.68 -2.03
C SER A 74 -11.74 1.34 -3.52
N LEU A 75 -11.48 2.31 -4.42
CA LEU A 75 -11.49 2.08 -5.86
C LEU A 75 -10.48 1.01 -6.28
N LEU A 76 -9.25 1.09 -5.76
CA LEU A 76 -8.21 0.12 -6.08
C LEU A 76 -8.68 -1.28 -5.66
N LEU A 77 -9.14 -1.43 -4.43
CA LEU A 77 -9.61 -2.69 -3.86
C LEU A 77 -10.90 -3.25 -4.49
N GLY A 78 -11.54 -2.51 -5.40
CA GLY A 78 -12.85 -2.85 -5.95
C GLY A 78 -13.97 -2.78 -4.90
N GLU A 79 -13.73 -2.08 -3.79
CA GLU A 79 -14.70 -1.87 -2.72
C GLU A 79 -15.59 -0.67 -3.07
N ARG A 80 -16.91 -0.85 -2.89
CA ARG A 80 -17.92 0.03 -3.50
C ARG A 80 -18.11 1.37 -2.78
N PHE A 81 -17.72 1.47 -1.51
CA PHE A 81 -18.08 2.62 -0.66
C PHE A 81 -17.00 3.10 0.30
N PHE A 82 -16.36 2.20 1.04
CA PHE A 82 -15.34 2.61 2.02
C PHE A 82 -14.42 1.45 2.42
N THR A 83 -13.19 1.81 2.76
CA THR A 83 -12.20 0.91 3.36
C THR A 83 -12.00 1.29 4.83
N ARG A 84 -11.90 0.31 5.74
CA ARG A 84 -11.64 0.60 7.17
C ARG A 84 -10.24 1.22 7.33
N GLU A 85 -10.07 2.14 8.29
CA GLU A 85 -8.75 2.74 8.61
C GLU A 85 -7.68 1.67 8.82
N SER A 86 -8.01 0.57 9.51
CA SER A 86 -7.08 -0.53 9.74
C SER A 86 -6.56 -1.20 8.46
N ALA A 87 -7.38 -1.28 7.43
CA ALA A 87 -6.97 -1.81 6.12
C ALA A 87 -6.09 -0.81 5.38
N VAL A 88 -6.41 0.49 5.43
CA VAL A 88 -5.55 1.56 4.88
C VAL A 88 -4.17 1.56 5.53
N VAL A 89 -4.13 1.52 6.88
CA VAL A 89 -2.88 1.43 7.64
C VAL A 89 -2.11 0.17 7.27
N LYS A 90 -2.78 -0.98 7.15
CA LYS A 90 -2.13 -2.24 6.77
C LYS A 90 -1.44 -2.13 5.40
N ILE A 91 -2.13 -1.57 4.40
CA ILE A 91 -1.58 -1.43 3.04
C ILE A 91 -0.34 -0.56 3.04
N PHE A 92 -0.42 0.65 3.59
CA PHE A 92 0.75 1.54 3.67
C PHE A 92 1.88 0.90 4.47
N SER A 93 1.57 0.24 5.59
CA SER A 93 2.60 -0.39 6.42
C SER A 93 3.31 -1.52 5.69
N ARG A 94 2.62 -2.25 4.80
CA ARG A 94 3.23 -3.31 3.99
C ARG A 94 4.15 -2.75 2.91
N ILE A 95 3.76 -1.66 2.27
CA ILE A 95 4.57 -1.01 1.25
C ILE A 95 5.81 -0.38 1.89
N LEU A 96 5.62 0.32 3.01
CA LEU A 96 6.66 1.07 3.70
C LEU A 96 7.53 0.22 4.63
N SER A 97 7.16 -1.04 4.92
CA SER A 97 8.02 -1.94 5.71
C SER A 97 9.31 -2.31 5.00
N GLU A 98 9.33 -2.20 3.67
CA GLU A 98 10.51 -2.50 2.85
C GLU A 98 11.47 -1.29 2.74
N GLY A 99 11.07 -0.11 3.23
CA GLY A 99 11.90 1.09 3.22
C GLY A 99 11.14 2.36 2.77
N ASN A 100 11.86 3.47 2.74
CA ASN A 100 11.35 4.71 2.15
C ASN A 100 11.34 4.57 0.62
N PRO A 101 10.17 4.70 -0.03
CA PRO A 101 10.06 4.57 -1.49
C PRO A 101 10.88 5.61 -2.27
N LEU A 102 11.25 6.73 -1.63
CA LEU A 102 12.05 7.79 -2.22
C LEU A 102 13.55 7.52 -2.18
N ASP A 103 14.00 6.61 -1.32
CA ASP A 103 15.43 6.31 -1.09
C ASP A 103 15.90 5.09 -1.90
N SER A 104 14.98 4.29 -2.44
CA SER A 104 15.31 3.13 -3.27
C SER A 104 15.35 3.49 -4.75
N ASP A 105 16.46 3.15 -5.41
CA ASP A 105 16.51 2.91 -6.85
C ASP A 105 15.31 2.00 -7.20
N MET A 106 14.37 2.44 -8.05
CA MET A 106 13.01 1.91 -8.22
C MET A 106 12.86 0.40 -8.57
N ARG A 107 13.91 -0.41 -8.45
CA ARG A 107 13.99 -1.84 -8.82
C ARG A 107 12.97 -2.72 -8.12
N MET A 108 12.63 -2.45 -6.85
CA MET A 108 11.59 -3.21 -6.15
C MET A 108 10.19 -2.92 -6.72
N PHE A 109 9.97 -1.68 -7.15
CA PHE A 109 8.75 -1.27 -7.83
C PHE A 109 8.65 -1.83 -9.22
N GLU A 110 9.74 -1.78 -9.98
CA GLU A 110 9.87 -2.44 -11.28
C GLU A 110 9.58 -3.93 -11.13
N TYR A 111 10.10 -4.58 -10.09
CA TYR A 111 9.82 -5.98 -9.80
C TYR A 111 8.34 -6.23 -9.44
N ALA A 112 7.74 -5.41 -8.58
CA ALA A 112 6.32 -5.53 -8.22
C ALA A 112 5.40 -5.30 -9.43
N LEU A 113 5.73 -4.33 -10.27
CA LEU A 113 5.07 -4.04 -11.55
C LEU A 113 5.20 -5.21 -12.52
N HIS A 114 6.41 -5.73 -12.72
CA HIS A 114 6.67 -6.91 -13.56
C HIS A 114 5.90 -8.14 -13.08
N LEU A 115 5.82 -8.37 -11.77
CA LEU A 115 5.08 -9.49 -11.20
C LEU A 115 3.58 -9.37 -11.48
N GLN A 116 3.00 -8.17 -11.34
CA GLN A 116 1.60 -7.92 -11.65
C GLN A 116 1.29 -8.08 -13.14
N ILE A 117 2.16 -7.55 -14.00
CA ILE A 117 2.02 -7.71 -15.46
C ILE A 117 2.04 -9.20 -15.80
N LYS A 118 2.99 -9.96 -15.26
CA LYS A 118 3.09 -11.41 -15.46
C LYS A 118 1.84 -12.14 -14.98
N GLN A 119 1.33 -11.83 -13.79
CA GLN A 119 0.10 -12.44 -13.26
C GLN A 119 -1.13 -12.15 -14.13
N ARG A 120 -1.26 -10.92 -14.64
CA ARG A 120 -2.34 -10.54 -15.56
C ARG A 120 -2.22 -11.25 -16.91
N MET A 121 -1.01 -11.36 -17.46
CA MET A 121 -0.76 -12.11 -18.70
C MET A 121 -1.13 -13.60 -18.54
N GLN A 122 -0.71 -14.23 -17.45
CA GLN A 122 -1.07 -15.64 -17.17
C GLN A 122 -2.57 -15.84 -16.97
N LEU A 123 -3.29 -14.84 -16.46
CA LEU A 123 -4.74 -14.89 -16.36
C LEU A 123 -5.39 -14.81 -17.75
N LEU A 124 -4.91 -13.91 -18.62
CA LEU A 124 -5.40 -13.77 -19.99
C LEU A 124 -5.17 -15.05 -20.81
N GLU A 125 -4.00 -15.68 -20.68
CA GLU A 125 -3.69 -16.97 -21.34
C GLU A 125 -4.64 -18.10 -20.93
N LYS A 126 -5.19 -18.07 -19.71
CA LYS A 126 -6.16 -19.07 -19.24
C LYS A 126 -7.60 -18.81 -19.71
N LEU A 127 -7.86 -17.61 -20.21
CA LEU A 127 -9.17 -17.17 -20.68
C LEU A 127 -9.29 -17.21 -22.22
N ALA A 128 -8.16 -17.40 -22.92
CA ALA A 128 -8.08 -17.60 -24.37
C ALA A 128 -8.19 -19.10 -24.72
#